data_AF-A0AAW1K137-F1
#
_entry.id   AF-A0AAW1K137-F1
#
_cell.length_a   1.000
_cell.length_b   1.000
_cell.length_c   1.000
_cell.angle_alpha   90.00
_cell.angle_beta   90.00
_cell.angle_gamma   90.00
#
_symmetry.space_group_name_H-M   'P 1'
#
loop_
_entity.id
_entity.type
_entity.pdbx_description
1 polymer ?
#
loop_
_entity_poly.entity_id
_entity_poly.type
_entity_poly.pdbx_seq_one_letter_code
_entity_poly.pdbx_strand_id
1 'polypeptide(L)'
;MLTQVIRKCQNIGLEVMVTICDQETANQAAINSLLRSRNEECQRNGVKNTYGGFLINAEEIIPLFDVPHLFKGIRNNLLSKDLQFEEDGEIKIAKWDHVKQFYLLDSLDDTRLCKKLSDAHVFPQKMDKMKVSLMTQVFSQRVGSLMKRICQWGKLHL
;
A
#
# COMPACT_ATOMS: atom_id res chain seq x y z
N MET A 1 22.01 15.02 4.85
CA MET A 1 21.75 15.29 3.42
C MET A 1 20.32 15.78 3.19
N LEU A 2 19.25 14.98 3.44
CA LEU A 2 17.86 15.41 3.23
C LEU A 2 17.48 16.73 3.93
N THR A 3 17.72 16.83 5.23
CA THR A 3 17.41 18.03 6.03
C THR A 3 18.12 19.29 5.52
N GLN A 4 19.34 19.15 5.00
CA GLN A 4 20.11 20.26 4.43
C GLN A 4 19.51 20.73 3.10
N VAL A 5 19.03 19.79 2.27
CA VAL A 5 18.35 20.13 1.01
C VAL A 5 17.04 20.87 1.31
N ILE A 6 16.23 20.35 2.25
CA ILE A 6 14.97 21.00 2.63
C ILE A 6 15.20 22.43 3.15
N ARG A 7 16.20 22.62 4.03
CA ARG A 7 16.56 23.96 4.51
C ARG A 7 16.97 24.89 3.38
N LYS A 8 17.74 24.40 2.40
CA LYS A 8 18.13 25.22 1.22
C LYS A 8 16.92 25.61 0.38
N CYS A 9 15.94 24.72 0.20
CA CYS A 9 14.68 25.04 -0.49
C CYS A 9 13.88 26.11 0.27
N GLN A 10 13.72 25.95 1.58
CA GLN A 10 13.02 26.94 2.42
C GLN A 10 13.72 28.30 2.40
N ASN A 11 15.05 28.33 2.43
CA ASN A 11 15.82 29.58 2.39
C ASN A 11 15.61 30.41 1.10
N ILE A 12 15.21 29.78 0.00
CA ILE A 12 14.89 30.47 -1.27
C ILE A 12 13.39 30.75 -1.41
N GLY A 13 12.60 30.52 -0.35
CA GLY A 13 11.17 30.79 -0.30
C GLY A 13 10.27 29.63 -0.78
N LEU A 14 10.81 28.42 -0.95
CA LEU A 14 9.99 27.25 -1.27
C LEU A 14 9.47 26.57 -0.01
N GLU A 15 8.15 26.42 0.08
CA GLU A 15 7.49 25.66 1.13
C GLU A 15 7.55 24.16 0.80
N VAL A 16 8.20 23.38 1.66
CA VAL A 16 8.35 21.93 1.48
C VAL A 16 7.39 21.21 2.41
N MET A 17 6.27 20.72 1.88
CA MET A 17 5.23 20.07 2.68
C MET A 17 5.42 18.56 2.84
N VAL A 18 6.01 17.92 1.84
CA VAL A 18 6.02 16.45 1.70
C VAL A 18 7.35 15.97 1.14
N THR A 19 7.79 14.81 1.61
CA THR A 19 8.87 14.04 0.98
C THR A 19 8.32 12.68 0.53
N ILE A 20 8.78 12.17 -0.61
CA ILE A 20 8.39 10.87 -1.13
C ILE A 20 9.65 10.03 -1.35
N CYS A 21 9.63 8.79 -0.86
CA CYS A 21 10.72 7.83 -1.07
C CYS A 21 10.17 6.40 -1.22
N ASP A 22 11.01 5.46 -1.64
CA ASP A 22 10.66 4.06 -1.60
C ASP A 22 10.71 3.48 -0.17
N GLN A 23 10.31 2.22 -0.04
CA GLN A 23 10.27 1.52 1.25
C GLN A 23 11.58 0.76 1.58
N GLU A 24 12.73 1.15 1.02
CA GLU A 24 14.01 0.52 1.36
C GLU A 24 14.39 0.76 2.83
N THR A 25 15.13 -0.17 3.42
CA THR A 25 15.48 -0.17 4.85
C THR A 25 16.22 1.10 5.27
N ALA A 26 17.08 1.64 4.41
CA ALA A 26 17.78 2.90 4.64
C ALA A 26 16.81 4.10 4.73
N ASN A 27 15.82 4.17 3.82
CA ASN A 27 14.82 5.23 3.80
C ASN A 27 13.88 5.15 5.01
N GLN A 28 13.45 3.94 5.37
CA GLN A 28 12.69 3.71 6.61
C GLN A 28 13.48 4.16 7.85
N ALA A 29 14.76 3.79 7.94
CA ALA A 29 15.61 4.17 9.06
C ALA A 29 15.79 5.70 9.14
N ALA A 30 15.99 6.37 8.01
CA ALA A 30 16.09 7.82 7.94
C ALA A 30 14.80 8.51 8.41
N ILE A 31 13.63 8.08 7.91
CA ILE A 31 12.33 8.61 8.35
C ILE A 31 12.15 8.41 9.85
N ASN A 32 12.38 7.19 10.35
CA ASN A 32 12.22 6.86 11.76
C ASN A 32 13.16 7.70 12.66
N SER A 33 14.38 7.96 12.20
CA SER A 33 15.32 8.85 12.90
C SER A 33 14.77 10.27 12.98
N LEU A 34 14.21 10.81 11.90
CA LEU A 34 13.65 12.17 11.87
C LEU A 34 12.41 12.30 12.78
N LEU A 35 11.51 11.31 12.73
CA LEU A 35 10.34 11.26 13.60
C LEU A 35 10.75 11.17 15.08
N ARG A 36 11.77 10.37 15.40
CA ARG A 36 12.32 10.27 16.75
C ARG A 36 12.89 11.60 17.24
N SER A 37 13.72 12.26 16.42
CA SER A 37 14.28 13.57 16.79
C SER A 37 13.20 14.61 17.06
N ARG A 38 12.11 14.61 16.26
CA ARG A 38 10.94 15.45 16.53
C ARG A 38 10.27 15.11 17.85
N ASN A 39 10.09 13.82 18.17
CA ASN A 39 9.47 13.40 19.43
C ASN A 39 10.31 13.86 20.64
N GLU A 40 11.64 13.72 20.56
CA GLU A 40 12.59 14.17 21.58
C GLU A 40 12.57 15.69 21.77
N GLU A 41 12.39 16.46 20.69
CA GLU A 41 12.24 17.91 20.74
C GLU A 41 10.94 18.34 21.43
N CYS A 42 9.79 17.75 21.05
CA CYS A 42 8.52 18.01 21.73
C CYS A 42 8.60 17.71 23.23
N GLN A 43 9.22 16.59 23.60
CA GLN A 43 9.39 16.19 24.99
C GLN A 43 10.25 17.19 25.77
N ARG A 44 11.40 17.60 25.21
CA ARG A 44 12.29 18.59 25.85
C ARG A 44 11.60 19.93 26.07
N ASN A 45 10.73 20.33 25.15
CA ASN A 45 10.00 21.59 25.23
C ASN A 45 8.70 21.48 26.05
N GLY A 46 8.36 20.31 26.59
CA GLY A 46 7.12 20.09 27.35
C GLY A 46 5.85 20.22 26.50
N VAL A 47 5.95 20.07 25.19
CA VAL A 47 4.83 20.22 24.26
C VAL A 47 4.26 18.85 23.90
N LYS A 48 2.93 18.72 23.96
CA LYS A 48 2.25 17.53 23.47
C LYS A 48 2.50 17.38 21.98
N ASN A 49 2.97 16.21 21.58
CA ASN A 49 3.27 15.93 20.18
C ASN A 49 2.01 15.61 19.38
N THR A 50 1.65 16.47 18.43
CA THR A 50 0.46 16.34 17.57
C THR A 50 0.79 16.18 16.08
N TYR A 51 2.07 16.21 15.70
CA TYR A 51 2.50 16.17 14.31
C TYR A 51 2.41 14.75 13.71
N GLY A 52 2.10 14.64 12.42
CA GLY A 52 2.22 13.41 11.62
C GLY A 52 3.61 13.25 10.98
N GLY A 53 4.35 14.35 10.80
CA GLY A 53 5.64 14.40 10.13
C GLY A 53 6.85 14.66 11.02
N PHE A 54 7.92 15.15 10.43
CA PHE A 54 9.09 15.68 11.14
C PHE A 54 9.17 17.20 10.95
N LEU A 55 9.92 17.89 11.82
CA LEU A 55 10.01 19.34 11.80
C LEU A 55 11.35 19.81 11.22
N ILE A 56 11.29 20.81 10.34
CA ILE A 56 12.46 21.60 9.92
C ILE A 56 12.03 23.06 9.92
N ASN A 57 12.79 23.91 10.62
CA ASN A 57 12.50 25.34 10.77
C ASN A 57 11.08 25.63 11.31
N ALA A 58 10.61 24.79 12.25
CA ALA A 58 9.25 24.80 12.80
C ALA A 58 8.11 24.51 11.81
N GLU A 59 8.42 24.14 10.56
CA GLU A 59 7.45 23.65 9.59
C GLU A 59 7.40 22.12 9.60
N GLU A 60 6.18 21.58 9.49
CA GLU A 60 5.93 20.14 9.42
C GLU A 60 6.09 19.62 7.99
N ILE A 61 6.90 18.57 7.84
CA ILE A 61 7.08 17.85 6.59
C ILE A 61 6.60 16.42 6.75
N ILE A 62 5.65 16.01 5.92
CA ILE A 62 5.10 14.65 5.94
C ILE A 62 5.94 13.71 5.06
N PRO A 63 6.55 12.65 5.61
CA PRO A 63 7.18 11.61 4.80
C PRO A 63 6.11 10.65 4.28
N LEU A 64 6.09 10.44 2.96
CA LEU A 64 5.25 9.45 2.29
C LEU A 64 6.11 8.41 1.57
N PHE A 65 5.56 7.21 1.45
CA PHE A 65 6.11 6.19 0.55
C PHE A 65 5.46 6.29 -0.82
N ASP A 66 6.22 5.94 -1.85
CA ASP A 66 5.69 5.94 -3.20
C ASP A 66 4.65 4.81 -3.39
N VAL A 67 3.47 5.19 -3.86
CA VAL A 67 2.32 4.30 -4.04
C VAL A 67 2.65 3.07 -4.90
N PRO A 68 3.42 3.17 -6.00
CA PRO A 68 3.77 2.01 -6.80
C PRO A 68 4.53 0.93 -6.02
N HIS A 69 5.48 1.30 -5.15
CA HIS A 69 6.17 0.29 -4.33
C HIS A 69 5.28 -0.29 -3.23
N LEU A 70 4.34 0.48 -2.67
CA LEU A 70 3.36 -0.07 -1.73
C LEU A 70 2.53 -1.18 -2.37
N PHE A 71 2.02 -0.97 -3.59
CA PHE A 71 1.28 -2.02 -4.32
C PHE A 71 2.15 -3.26 -4.61
N LYS A 72 3.43 -3.06 -4.94
CA LYS A 72 4.39 -4.18 -5.09
C LYS A 72 4.56 -4.95 -3.78
N GLY A 73 4.67 -4.24 -2.66
CA GLY A 73 4.77 -4.82 -1.31
C GLY A 73 3.54 -5.66 -0.97
N ILE A 74 2.33 -5.12 -1.16
CA ILE A 74 1.07 -5.84 -0.93
C ILE A 74 1.01 -7.11 -1.78
N ARG A 75 1.31 -7.01 -3.08
CA ARG A 75 1.36 -8.18 -3.97
C ARG A 75 2.32 -9.25 -3.47
N ASN A 76 3.58 -8.88 -3.24
CA ASN A 76 4.63 -9.83 -2.92
C ASN A 76 4.34 -10.54 -1.59
N ASN A 77 3.81 -9.80 -0.60
CA ASN A 77 3.37 -10.38 0.66
C ASN A 77 2.20 -11.33 0.45
N LEU A 78 1.14 -10.93 -0.25
CA LEU A 78 -0.04 -11.78 -0.45
C LEU A 78 0.25 -13.01 -1.32
N LEU A 79 1.22 -12.91 -2.23
CA LEU A 79 1.71 -14.05 -3.04
C LEU A 79 2.47 -15.10 -2.23
N SER A 80 3.14 -14.69 -1.15
CA SER A 80 4.00 -15.57 -0.36
C SER A 80 3.43 -15.93 1.01
N LYS A 81 2.39 -15.20 1.46
CA LYS A 81 1.81 -15.27 2.79
C LYS A 81 0.31 -14.97 2.71
N ASP A 82 -0.40 -15.40 3.76
CA ASP A 82 -1.79 -15.04 3.97
C ASP A 82 -1.90 -13.71 4.71
N LEU A 83 -2.88 -12.88 4.34
CA LEU A 83 -3.19 -11.64 5.04
C LEU A 83 -4.29 -11.90 6.08
N GLN A 84 -3.94 -11.79 7.35
CA GLN A 84 -4.91 -11.80 8.45
C GLN A 84 -5.41 -10.37 8.71
N PHE A 85 -6.72 -10.20 8.82
CA PHE A 85 -7.35 -8.91 9.12
C PHE A 85 -8.59 -9.12 9.98
N GLU A 86 -9.01 -8.06 10.68
CA GLU A 86 -10.24 -8.07 11.47
C GLU A 86 -11.33 -7.30 10.72
N GLU A 87 -12.52 -7.89 10.63
CA GLU A 87 -13.70 -7.25 10.06
C GLU A 87 -14.92 -7.67 10.88
N ASP A 88 -15.68 -6.70 11.38
CA ASP A 88 -16.85 -6.92 12.25
C ASP A 88 -16.55 -7.73 13.52
N GLY A 89 -15.35 -7.58 14.09
CA GLY A 89 -14.91 -8.32 15.28
C GLY A 89 -14.48 -9.77 15.01
N GLU A 90 -14.49 -10.21 13.75
CA GLU A 90 -14.03 -11.53 13.34
C GLU A 90 -12.67 -11.47 12.66
N ILE A 91 -11.79 -12.40 13.03
CA ILE A 91 -10.51 -12.60 12.34
C ILE A 91 -10.76 -13.33 11.02
N LYS A 92 -10.42 -12.68 9.90
CA LYS A 92 -10.55 -13.21 8.54
C LYS A 92 -9.18 -13.34 7.88
N ILE A 93 -9.12 -14.22 6.89
CA ILE A 93 -7.90 -14.52 6.14
C ILE A 93 -8.14 -14.29 4.65
N ALA A 94 -7.35 -13.41 4.05
CA ALA A 94 -7.27 -13.24 2.61
C ALA A 94 -6.04 -13.97 2.06
N LYS A 95 -6.26 -14.80 1.04
CA LYS A 95 -5.20 -15.56 0.36
C LYS A 95 -5.15 -15.18 -1.10
N TRP A 96 -3.97 -15.24 -1.71
CA TRP A 96 -3.86 -15.09 -3.17
C TRP A 96 -4.69 -16.13 -3.93
N ASP A 97 -4.83 -17.32 -3.36
CA ASP A 97 -5.65 -18.39 -3.94
C ASP A 97 -7.12 -17.98 -4.13
N HIS A 98 -7.68 -17.08 -3.32
CA HIS A 98 -9.03 -16.57 -3.54
C HIS A 98 -9.13 -15.78 -4.86
N VAL A 99 -8.10 -14.99 -5.21
CA VAL A 99 -8.01 -14.28 -6.49
C VAL A 99 -7.86 -15.27 -7.64
N LYS A 100 -7.04 -16.31 -7.45
CA LYS A 100 -6.83 -17.37 -8.45
C LYS A 100 -8.09 -18.17 -8.73
N GLN A 101 -8.81 -18.58 -7.69
CA GLN A 101 -10.09 -19.28 -7.81
C GLN A 101 -11.11 -18.43 -8.55
N PHE A 102 -11.25 -17.15 -8.17
CA PHE A 102 -12.13 -16.22 -8.87
C PHE A 102 -11.77 -16.10 -10.36
N TYR A 103 -10.49 -15.91 -10.68
CA TYR A 103 -10.04 -15.81 -12.06
C TYR A 103 -10.37 -17.06 -12.88
N LEU A 104 -10.15 -18.26 -12.32
CA LEU A 104 -10.46 -19.51 -13.00
C LEU A 104 -11.96 -19.65 -13.24
N LEU A 105 -12.80 -19.36 -12.25
CA LEU A 105 -14.26 -19.41 -12.39
C LEU A 105 -14.77 -18.42 -13.45
N ASP A 106 -14.29 -17.18 -13.43
CA ASP A 106 -14.68 -16.14 -14.39
C ASP A 106 -14.15 -16.43 -15.81
N SER A 107 -13.02 -17.13 -15.93
CA SER A 107 -12.39 -17.41 -17.24
C SER A 107 -12.95 -18.64 -17.96
N LEU A 108 -13.77 -19.46 -17.28
CA LEU A 108 -14.41 -20.64 -17.88
C LEU A 108 -15.66 -20.30 -18.70
N ASP A 109 -16.20 -19.08 -18.55
CA ASP A 109 -17.41 -18.62 -19.21
C ASP A 109 -17.06 -17.61 -20.32
N ASP A 110 -17.62 -17.80 -21.51
CA ASP A 110 -17.46 -16.87 -22.65
C ASP A 110 -18.04 -15.47 -22.35
N THR A 111 -18.93 -15.36 -21.36
CA THR A 111 -19.53 -14.10 -20.87
C THR A 111 -18.75 -13.43 -19.73
N ARG A 112 -17.46 -13.77 -19.61
CA ARG A 112 -16.51 -13.27 -18.63
C ARG A 112 -16.69 -11.81 -18.21
N LEU A 113 -16.78 -11.58 -16.90
CA LEU A 113 -17.05 -10.29 -16.28
C LEU A 113 -15.76 -9.47 -16.06
N CYS A 114 -14.64 -10.12 -15.76
CA CYS A 114 -13.34 -9.47 -15.54
C CYS A 114 -12.38 -9.60 -16.73
N LYS A 115 -12.78 -9.11 -17.91
CA LYS A 115 -11.99 -9.19 -19.17
C LYS A 115 -10.55 -8.66 -19.10
N LYS A 116 -10.25 -7.75 -18.15
CA LYS A 116 -8.89 -7.19 -17.98
C LYS A 116 -7.95 -8.16 -17.28
N LEU A 117 -8.46 -9.02 -16.39
CA LEU A 117 -7.62 -9.99 -15.70
C LEU A 117 -7.15 -11.03 -16.71
N SER A 118 -5.88 -11.37 -16.64
CA SER A 118 -5.26 -12.37 -17.49
C SER A 118 -4.32 -13.21 -16.66
N ASP A 119 -3.74 -14.23 -17.27
CA ASP A 119 -2.74 -15.06 -16.64
C ASP A 119 -1.59 -14.26 -16.00
N ALA A 120 -1.18 -13.17 -16.65
CA ALA A 120 -0.12 -12.27 -16.17
C ALA A 120 -0.52 -11.50 -14.89
N HIS A 121 -1.80 -11.47 -14.53
CA HIS A 121 -2.29 -10.85 -13.30
C HIS A 121 -2.28 -11.82 -12.12
N VAL A 122 -2.38 -13.13 -12.37
CA VAL A 122 -2.77 -14.12 -11.35
C VAL A 122 -1.69 -15.15 -11.11
N PHE A 123 -1.01 -15.61 -12.16
CA PHE A 123 -0.02 -16.68 -12.07
C PHE A 123 1.39 -16.10 -11.86
N PRO A 124 2.07 -16.37 -10.74
CA PRO A 124 3.37 -15.77 -10.41
C PRO A 124 4.44 -15.99 -11.49
N GLN A 125 4.41 -17.16 -12.14
CA GLN A 125 5.32 -17.52 -13.22
C GLN A 125 5.10 -16.75 -14.52
N LYS A 126 3.95 -16.07 -14.67
CA LYS A 126 3.60 -15.24 -15.83
C LYS A 126 3.54 -13.74 -15.47
N MET A 127 3.77 -13.39 -14.19
CA MET A 127 3.71 -12.00 -13.72
C MET A 127 4.99 -11.24 -14.08
N ASP A 128 4.80 -10.06 -14.67
CA ASP A 128 5.83 -9.02 -14.66
C ASP A 128 5.80 -8.31 -13.30
N LYS A 129 6.81 -8.58 -12.46
CA LYS A 129 6.91 -8.01 -11.10
C LYS A 129 7.09 -6.48 -11.11
N MET A 130 7.54 -5.89 -12.20
CA MET A 130 7.72 -4.44 -12.32
C MET A 130 6.46 -3.72 -12.81
N LYS A 131 5.54 -4.44 -13.45
CA LYS A 131 4.31 -3.86 -14.00
C LYS A 131 3.22 -3.70 -12.94
N VAL A 132 3.32 -2.63 -12.15
CA VAL A 132 2.39 -2.30 -11.05
C VAL A 132 0.93 -2.18 -11.53
N SER A 133 0.70 -1.78 -12.78
CA SER A 133 -0.66 -1.66 -13.34
C SER A 133 -1.44 -2.98 -13.34
N LEU A 134 -0.76 -4.13 -13.44
CA LEU A 134 -1.45 -5.43 -13.34
C LEU A 134 -1.96 -5.62 -11.91
N MET A 135 -1.18 -5.20 -10.92
CA MET A 135 -1.59 -5.33 -9.53
C MET A 135 -2.76 -4.45 -9.15
N THR A 136 -2.73 -3.19 -9.60
CA THR A 136 -3.83 -2.26 -9.33
C THR A 136 -5.14 -2.71 -9.99
N GLN A 137 -5.06 -3.45 -11.11
CA GLN A 137 -6.22 -4.06 -11.74
C GLN A 137 -6.77 -5.25 -10.94
N VAL A 138 -5.91 -6.08 -10.34
CA VAL A 138 -6.33 -7.15 -9.41
C VAL A 138 -7.08 -6.58 -8.21
N PHE A 139 -6.55 -5.54 -7.58
CA PHE A 139 -7.18 -4.87 -6.43
C PHE A 139 -8.18 -3.78 -6.83
N SER A 140 -8.84 -3.93 -7.98
CA SER A 140 -9.86 -2.99 -8.40
C SER A 140 -11.21 -3.27 -7.74
N GLN A 141 -12.04 -2.23 -7.60
CA GLN A 141 -13.40 -2.34 -7.06
C GLN A 141 -14.24 -3.39 -7.81
N ARG A 142 -14.05 -3.50 -9.13
CA ARG A 142 -14.77 -4.46 -9.98
C ARG A 142 -14.47 -5.91 -9.58
N VAL A 143 -13.19 -6.25 -9.41
CA VAL A 143 -12.77 -7.60 -8.99
C VAL A 143 -13.33 -7.91 -7.61
N GLY A 144 -13.16 -7.01 -6.64
CA GLY A 144 -13.66 -7.21 -5.28
C GLY A 144 -15.18 -7.40 -5.22
N SER A 145 -15.94 -6.60 -5.98
CA SER A 145 -17.41 -6.68 -6.00
C SER A 145 -17.92 -7.95 -6.64
N LEU A 146 -17.25 -8.44 -7.69
CA LEU A 146 -17.61 -9.71 -8.34
C LEU A 146 -17.24 -10.92 -7.49
N MET A 147 -16.07 -10.91 -6.84
CA MET A 147 -15.70 -11.93 -5.86
C MET A 147 -16.75 -12.03 -4.73
N LYS A 148 -17.18 -10.88 -4.19
CA LYS A 148 -18.24 -10.82 -3.17
C LYS A 148 -19.56 -11.40 -3.68
N ARG A 149 -19.97 -11.01 -4.89
CA ARG A 149 -21.23 -11.48 -5.51
C ARG A 149 -21.25 -12.99 -5.73
N ILE A 150 -20.17 -13.57 -6.26
CA ILE A 150 -20.07 -15.02 -6.50
C ILE A 150 -20.10 -15.79 -5.17
N CYS A 151 -19.37 -15.31 -4.16
CA CYS A 151 -19.35 -15.91 -2.83
C CYS A 151 -20.75 -15.92 -2.17
N GLN A 152 -21.52 -14.83 -2.33
CA GLN A 152 -22.89 -14.76 -1.82
C GLN A 152 -23.84 -15.71 -2.57
N TRP A 153 -23.70 -15.85 -3.89
CA TRP A 153 -24.53 -16.77 -4.66
C TRP A 153 -24.36 -18.23 -4.24
N GLY A 154 -23.12 -18.65 -3.95
CA GLY A 154 -22.86 -20.01 -3.46
C GLY A 154 -23.56 -20.32 -2.12
N LYS A 155 -23.80 -19.30 -1.29
CA LYS A 155 -24.49 -19.45 0.01
C LYS A 155 -26.02 -19.57 -0.10
N LEU A 156 -26.62 -19.14 -1.22
CA LEU A 156 -28.07 -19.27 -1.43
C LEU A 156 -28.48 -20.63 -1.99
N HIS A 157 -27.52 -21.44 -2.45
CA HIS A 157 -27.75 -22.73 -3.11
C HIS A 157 -27.15 -23.92 -2.35
N LEU A 158 -26.79 -23.72 -1.08
CA LEU A 158 -26.41 -24.73 -0.09
C LEU A 158 -27.37 -24.63 1.10
#